data_AF-A0A8H8N1X3-F1
#
_entry.id   AF-A0A8H8N1X3-F1
#
_cell.length_a   1.000
_cell.length_b   1.000
_cell.length_c   1.000
_cell.angle_alpha   90.00
_cell.angle_beta   90.00
_cell.angle_gamma   90.00
#
_symmetry.space_group_name_H-M   'P 1'
#
loop_
_entity.id
_entity.type
_entity.pdbx_description
1 polymer ?
#
loop_
_entity_poly.entity_id
_entity_poly.type
_entity_poly.pdbx_seq_one_letter_code
_entity_poly.pdbx_strand_id
1 'polypeptide(L)'
;MRLSPVPAALHQDPMKAIETASLQSKVTHSSPLCVDACVLATAYMIGFYHAKGNARERKQAILNPLFTPFADGSPIPLTTQEVRGIHSLGLYKNRTVSDVRTDGFVISTFEAALWALWKGSTFEEVTSPHLALIPKL
;
A
#
# COMPACT_ATOMS: atom_id res chain seq x y z
N MET A 1 -2.64 1.59 10.19
CA MET A 1 -3.08 0.22 10.57
C MET A 1 -4.59 0.05 10.80
N ARG A 2 -5.43 1.11 10.79
CA ARG A 2 -6.91 0.99 10.92
C ARG A 2 -7.67 1.43 9.65
N LEU A 3 -7.04 1.28 8.49
CA LEU A 3 -7.49 1.91 7.24
C LEU A 3 -8.65 1.16 6.56
N SER A 4 -8.63 -0.17 6.60
CA SER A 4 -9.45 -1.05 5.75
C SER A 4 -10.93 -0.67 5.59
N PRO A 5 -11.66 -0.22 6.63
CA PRO A 5 -13.08 0.13 6.50
C PRO A 5 -13.38 1.20 5.44
N VAL A 6 -12.49 2.19 5.27
CA VAL A 6 -12.70 3.30 4.33
C VAL A 6 -12.75 2.85 2.87
N PRO A 7 -11.69 2.23 2.30
CA PRO A 7 -11.75 1.74 0.93
C PRO A 7 -12.81 0.65 0.76
N ALA A 8 -13.07 -0.19 1.77
CA ALA A 8 -14.13 -1.20 1.67
C ALA A 8 -15.52 -0.58 1.47
N ALA A 9 -15.83 0.50 2.18
CA ALA A 9 -17.14 1.17 2.08
C ALA A 9 -17.26 2.11 0.87
N LEU A 10 -16.14 2.70 0.41
CA LEU A 10 -16.12 3.79 -0.55
C LEU A 10 -15.44 3.46 -1.88
N HIS A 11 -15.12 2.20 -2.17
CA HIS A 11 -14.36 1.83 -3.38
C HIS A 11 -15.00 2.22 -4.72
N GLN A 12 -16.30 2.52 -4.73
CA GLN A 12 -17.02 3.00 -5.93
C GLN A 12 -16.80 4.50 -6.19
N ASP A 13 -16.26 5.24 -5.21
CA ASP A 13 -15.94 6.66 -5.32
C ASP A 13 -14.50 6.91 -4.81
N PRO A 14 -13.49 6.79 -5.70
CA PRO A 14 -12.09 6.89 -5.32
C PRO A 14 -11.71 8.24 -4.70
N MET A 15 -12.32 9.33 -5.17
CA MET A 15 -12.05 10.67 -4.65
C MET A 15 -12.49 10.77 -3.20
N LYS A 16 -13.75 10.39 -2.92
CA LYS A 16 -14.30 10.39 -1.57
C LYS A 16 -13.56 9.43 -0.64
N ALA A 17 -13.16 8.24 -1.13
CA ALA A 17 -12.39 7.28 -0.35
C ALA A 17 -11.02 7.84 0.07
N ILE A 18 -10.30 8.48 -0.84
CA ILE A 18 -8.99 9.10 -0.57
C ILE A 18 -9.11 10.27 0.42
N GLU A 19 -10.12 11.14 0.23
CA GLU A 19 -10.39 12.24 1.16
C GLU A 19 -10.71 11.71 2.57
N THR A 20 -11.60 10.72 2.64
CA THR A 20 -12.01 10.10 3.91
C THR A 20 -10.83 9.41 4.60
N ALA A 21 -9.97 8.72 3.87
CA ALA A 21 -8.77 8.07 4.41
C ALA A 21 -7.78 9.09 4.99
N SER A 22 -7.61 10.23 4.31
CA SER A 22 -6.78 11.35 4.78
C SER A 22 -7.32 11.91 6.10
N LEU A 23 -8.63 12.18 6.16
CA LEU A 23 -9.29 12.65 7.39
C LEU A 23 -9.18 11.63 8.52
N GLN A 24 -9.42 10.34 8.26
CA GLN A 24 -9.31 9.27 9.26
C GLN A 24 -7.90 9.17 9.85
N SER A 25 -6.86 9.32 9.03
CA SER A 25 -5.48 9.35 9.51
C SER A 25 -5.28 10.50 10.49
N LYS A 26 -5.68 11.71 10.10
CA LYS A 26 -5.48 12.96 10.85
C LYS A 26 -6.11 12.95 12.25
N VAL A 27 -7.12 12.11 12.50
CA VAL A 27 -7.74 11.98 13.84
C VAL A 27 -6.72 11.60 14.93
N THR A 28 -5.71 10.77 14.62
CA THR A 28 -4.68 10.42 15.61
C THR A 28 -3.24 10.44 15.09
N HIS A 29 -3.04 10.44 13.77
CA HIS A 29 -1.73 10.47 13.12
C HIS A 29 -1.79 11.48 11.97
N SER A 30 -1.55 12.75 12.30
CA SER A 30 -1.61 13.88 11.36
C SER A 30 -0.30 14.13 10.59
N SER A 31 0.76 13.35 10.86
CA SER A 31 2.01 13.43 10.09
C SER A 31 1.74 13.22 8.59
N PRO A 32 2.32 14.05 7.69
CA PRO A 32 2.16 13.91 6.25
C PRO A 32 2.46 12.50 5.73
N LEU A 33 3.48 11.83 6.28
CA LEU A 33 3.85 10.46 5.89
C LEU A 33 2.73 9.46 6.22
N CYS A 34 2.06 9.62 7.37
CA CYS A 34 0.96 8.74 7.77
C CYS A 34 -0.28 8.95 6.89
N VAL A 35 -0.57 10.22 6.60
CA VAL A 35 -1.69 10.60 5.74
C VAL A 35 -1.49 10.05 4.34
N ASP A 36 -0.34 10.31 3.72
CA ASP A 36 -0.02 9.84 2.38
C ASP A 36 0.03 8.31 2.30
N ALA A 37 0.57 7.62 3.31
CA ALA A 37 0.55 6.16 3.35
C ALA A 37 -0.89 5.62 3.36
N CYS A 38 -1.80 6.28 4.10
CA CYS A 38 -3.22 5.93 4.07
C CYS A 38 -3.86 6.21 2.71
N VAL A 39 -3.53 7.34 2.06
CA VAL A 39 -4.00 7.68 0.71
C VAL A 39 -3.55 6.63 -0.31
N LEU A 40 -2.26 6.30 -0.36
CA LEU A 40 -1.72 5.32 -1.30
C LEU A 40 -2.28 3.91 -1.05
N ALA A 41 -2.35 3.48 0.21
CA ALA A 41 -2.94 2.17 0.54
C ALA A 41 -4.42 2.10 0.14
N THR A 42 -5.18 3.19 0.32
CA THR A 42 -6.58 3.28 -0.14
C THR A 42 -6.66 3.13 -1.66
N ALA A 43 -5.83 3.87 -2.41
CA ALA A 43 -5.78 3.79 -3.86
C ALA A 43 -5.50 2.36 -4.35
N TYR A 44 -4.52 1.67 -3.75
CA TYR A 44 -4.24 0.27 -4.09
C TYR A 44 -5.39 -0.67 -3.73
N MET A 45 -6.01 -0.53 -2.56
CA MET A 45 -7.15 -1.36 -2.17
C MET A 45 -8.34 -1.20 -3.13
N ILE A 46 -8.64 0.04 -3.55
CA ILE A 46 -9.64 0.32 -4.60
C ILE A 46 -9.26 -0.40 -5.89
N GLY A 47 -8.01 -0.28 -6.32
CA GLY A 47 -7.48 -1.01 -7.45
C GLY A 47 -7.74 -2.51 -7.36
N PHE A 48 -7.41 -3.13 -6.22
CA PHE A 48 -7.62 -4.56 -5.99
C PHE A 48 -9.10 -4.97 -5.95
N TYR A 49 -10.01 -4.13 -5.48
CA TYR A 49 -11.45 -4.42 -5.50
C TYR A 49 -12.00 -4.53 -6.93
N HIS A 50 -11.43 -3.77 -7.88
CA HIS A 50 -11.90 -3.72 -9.26
C HIS A 50 -11.01 -4.50 -10.24
N ALA A 51 -9.85 -4.98 -9.79
CA ALA A 51 -8.89 -5.69 -10.63
C ALA A 51 -9.44 -7.04 -11.13
N LYS A 52 -9.22 -7.32 -12.41
CA LYS A 52 -9.56 -8.59 -13.06
C LYS A 52 -8.30 -9.43 -13.28
N GLY A 53 -8.48 -10.73 -13.51
CA GLY A 53 -7.39 -11.67 -13.73
C GLY A 53 -6.95 -12.43 -12.49
N ASN A 54 -5.90 -13.23 -12.63
CA ASN A 54 -5.34 -14.04 -11.55
C ASN A 54 -4.58 -13.18 -10.52
N ALA A 55 -4.16 -13.79 -9.40
CA ALA A 55 -3.46 -13.07 -8.33
C ALA A 55 -2.20 -12.32 -8.80
N ARG A 56 -1.43 -12.90 -9.72
CA ARG A 56 -0.20 -12.29 -10.24
C ARG A 56 -0.51 -11.09 -11.14
N GLU A 57 -1.45 -11.23 -12.06
CA GLU A 57 -1.89 -10.16 -12.97
C GLU A 57 -2.42 -8.96 -12.18
N ARG A 58 -3.27 -9.21 -11.18
CA ARG A 58 -3.80 -8.15 -10.32
C ARG A 58 -2.68 -7.41 -9.56
N LYS A 59 -1.71 -8.13 -8.99
CA LYS A 59 -0.54 -7.50 -8.33
C LYS A 59 0.26 -6.64 -9.30
N GLN A 60 0.52 -7.14 -10.50
CA GLN A 60 1.29 -6.42 -11.52
C GLN A 60 0.57 -5.15 -12.00
N ALA A 61 -0.75 -5.22 -12.18
CA ALA A 61 -1.57 -4.08 -12.60
C ALA A 61 -1.64 -3.00 -11.52
N ILE A 62 -1.95 -3.38 -10.26
CA ILE A 62 -2.21 -2.41 -9.19
C ILE A 62 -0.94 -1.83 -8.59
N LEU A 63 0.13 -2.63 -8.50
CA LEU A 63 1.42 -2.15 -7.98
C LEU A 63 2.31 -1.59 -9.10
N ASN A 64 1.71 -1.18 -10.22
CA ASN A 64 2.41 -0.51 -11.32
C ASN A 64 2.72 0.95 -10.96
N PRO A 65 3.89 1.51 -11.33
CA PRO A 65 4.23 2.93 -11.10
C PRO A 65 3.29 3.97 -11.72
N LEU A 66 2.49 3.59 -12.71
CA LEU A 66 1.50 4.43 -13.39
C LEU A 66 0.07 4.15 -12.92
N PHE A 67 -0.12 3.24 -11.96
CA PHE A 67 -1.44 2.91 -11.48
C PHE A 67 -2.09 4.11 -10.79
N THR A 68 -3.34 4.40 -11.14
CA THR A 68 -4.22 5.31 -10.43
C THR A 68 -5.63 4.73 -10.35
N PRO A 69 -6.37 4.93 -9.26
CA PRO A 69 -7.76 4.49 -9.16
C PRO A 69 -8.73 5.42 -9.90
N PHE A 70 -8.27 6.55 -10.46
CA PHE A 70 -9.13 7.52 -11.14
C PHE A 70 -9.30 7.22 -12.63
N ALA A 71 -10.54 7.23 -13.11
CA ALA A 71 -10.87 6.89 -14.48
C ALA A 71 -10.32 7.88 -15.53
N ASP A 72 -10.05 9.12 -15.12
CA ASP A 72 -9.46 10.18 -15.94
C ASP A 72 -7.94 10.10 -16.04
N GLY A 73 -7.30 9.15 -15.34
CA GLY A 73 -5.85 9.01 -15.31
C GLY A 73 -5.13 10.02 -14.42
N SER A 74 -5.84 10.82 -13.62
CA SER A 74 -5.24 11.75 -12.67
C SER A 74 -4.30 11.01 -11.69
N PRO A 75 -3.20 11.62 -11.23
CA PRO A 75 -2.29 10.96 -10.28
C PRO A 75 -2.90 10.87 -8.88
N ILE A 76 -2.44 9.91 -8.08
CA ILE A 76 -2.77 9.82 -6.65
C ILE A 76 -2.18 11.07 -5.96
N PRO A 77 -2.95 11.82 -5.14
CA PRO A 77 -2.54 13.11 -4.58
C PRO A 77 -1.59 12.96 -3.38
N LEU A 78 -0.36 12.50 -3.64
CA LEU A 78 0.69 12.28 -2.64
C LEU A 78 1.59 13.52 -2.49
N THR A 79 1.80 13.95 -1.25
CA THR A 79 2.51 15.19 -0.90
C THR A 79 3.96 14.97 -0.48
N THR A 80 4.28 13.82 0.08
CA THR A 80 5.58 13.39 0.60
C THR A 80 6.40 12.64 -0.46
N GLN A 81 7.71 12.85 -0.44
CA GLN A 81 8.60 12.23 -1.43
C GLN A 81 8.77 10.74 -1.17
N GLU A 82 8.75 10.34 0.11
CA GLU A 82 8.92 8.98 0.58
C GLU A 82 7.79 8.08 0.07
N VAL A 83 6.54 8.50 0.23
CA VAL A 83 5.38 7.71 -0.23
C VAL A 83 5.25 7.75 -1.75
N ARG A 84 5.57 8.88 -2.40
CA ARG A 84 5.72 8.92 -3.87
C ARG A 84 6.77 7.91 -4.35
N GLY A 85 7.90 7.82 -3.66
CA GLY A 85 8.97 6.88 -3.98
C GLY A 85 8.54 5.41 -3.86
N ILE A 86 7.74 5.06 -2.85
CA ILE A 86 7.14 3.72 -2.74
C ILE A 86 6.33 3.39 -3.99
N HIS A 87 5.49 4.33 -4.46
CA HIS A 87 4.63 4.15 -5.61
C HIS A 87 5.41 4.10 -6.94
N SER A 88 6.26 5.09 -7.19
CA SER A 88 6.91 5.27 -8.49
C SER A 88 8.12 4.37 -8.71
N LEU A 89 8.91 4.10 -7.66
CA LEU A 89 10.13 3.30 -7.78
C LEU A 89 9.87 1.83 -7.47
N GLY A 90 8.95 1.52 -6.55
CA GLY A 90 8.60 0.16 -6.18
C GLY A 90 9.78 -0.69 -5.68
N LEU A 91 10.77 -0.07 -5.01
CA LEU A 91 12.02 -0.72 -4.59
C LEU A 91 11.80 -1.97 -3.73
N TYR A 92 10.70 -2.03 -2.96
CA TYR A 92 10.29 -3.19 -2.19
C TYR A 92 10.18 -4.47 -3.05
N LYS A 93 9.95 -4.40 -4.36
CA LYS A 93 9.85 -5.59 -5.22
C LYS A 93 11.17 -6.38 -5.30
N ASN A 94 12.29 -5.67 -5.22
CA ASN A 94 13.64 -6.21 -5.40
C ASN A 94 14.36 -6.50 -4.08
N ARG A 95 13.78 -6.10 -2.94
CA ARG A 95 14.38 -6.31 -1.61
C ARG A 95 14.46 -7.79 -1.24
N THR A 96 15.50 -8.10 -0.48
CA THR A 96 15.63 -9.35 0.29
C THR A 96 15.02 -9.17 1.67
N VAL A 97 14.79 -10.25 2.38
CA VAL A 97 14.21 -10.21 3.75
C VAL A 97 15.08 -9.41 4.73
N SER A 98 16.41 -9.41 4.58
CA SER A 98 17.31 -8.60 5.42
C SER A 98 17.20 -7.09 5.19
N ASP A 99 16.65 -6.66 4.05
CA ASP A 99 16.43 -5.24 3.74
C ASP A 99 15.10 -4.71 4.30
N VAL A 100 14.22 -5.59 4.77
CA VAL A 100 12.88 -5.26 5.24
C VAL A 100 12.93 -4.90 6.72
N ARG A 101 12.38 -3.74 7.07
CA ARG A 101 12.35 -3.22 8.44
C ARG A 101 10.92 -3.22 9.00
N THR A 102 10.79 -3.64 10.25
CA THR A 102 9.52 -3.65 11.02
C THR A 102 9.70 -2.91 12.34
N ASP A 103 10.22 -1.68 12.26
CA ASP A 103 10.63 -0.83 13.39
C ASP A 103 9.52 0.09 13.93
N GLY A 104 8.29 -0.04 13.41
CA GLY A 104 7.16 0.81 13.76
C GLY A 104 7.10 2.14 13.00
N PHE A 105 8.08 2.46 12.15
CA PHE A 105 8.00 3.59 11.25
C PHE A 105 7.05 3.30 10.09
N VAL A 106 6.23 4.28 9.71
CA VAL A 106 5.14 4.07 8.71
C VAL A 106 5.67 3.66 7.34
N ILE A 107 6.80 4.22 6.90
CA ILE A 107 7.42 3.89 5.61
C ILE A 107 7.94 2.45 5.65
N SER A 108 8.74 2.11 6.67
CA SER A 108 9.25 0.74 6.89
C SER A 108 8.12 -0.29 6.89
N THR A 109 7.05 -0.01 7.66
CA THR A 109 5.90 -0.91 7.80
C THR A 109 5.15 -1.07 6.48
N PHE A 110 4.95 0.01 5.73
CA PHE A 110 4.23 -0.05 4.47
C PHE A 110 5.03 -0.78 3.38
N GLU A 111 6.33 -0.50 3.28
CA GLU A 111 7.23 -1.24 2.37
C GLU A 111 7.30 -2.73 2.72
N ALA A 112 7.34 -3.09 4.00
CA ALA A 112 7.31 -4.47 4.45
C ALA A 112 6.03 -5.20 4.01
N ALA A 113 4.87 -4.56 4.18
CA ALA A 113 3.59 -5.12 3.75
C ALA A 113 3.51 -5.31 2.22
N LEU A 114 4.00 -4.33 1.45
CA LEU A 114 4.06 -4.42 -0.02
C LEU A 114 5.07 -5.47 -0.49
N TRP A 115 6.21 -5.58 0.19
CA TRP A 115 7.20 -6.63 -0.06
C TRP A 115 6.59 -8.02 0.15
N ALA A 116 5.93 -8.24 1.30
CA ALA A 116 5.29 -9.51 1.61
C ALA A 116 4.23 -9.86 0.57
N LEU A 117 3.35 -8.90 0.22
CA LEU A 117 2.34 -9.05 -0.83
C LEU A 117 2.96 -9.40 -2.19
N TRP A 118 4.08 -8.74 -2.54
CA TRP A 118 4.75 -8.97 -3.81
C TRP A 118 5.37 -10.37 -3.89
N LYS A 119 6.08 -10.80 -2.85
CA LYS A 119 6.79 -12.09 -2.79
C LYS A 119 5.87 -13.29 -2.59
N GLY A 120 4.83 -13.16 -1.77
CA GLY A 120 3.88 -14.24 -1.49
C GLY A 120 2.91 -14.49 -2.64
N SER A 121 2.50 -15.74 -2.81
CA SER A 121 1.53 -16.20 -3.82
C SER A 121 0.17 -16.54 -3.22
N THR A 122 0.12 -16.83 -1.91
CA THR A 122 -1.10 -17.12 -1.15
C THR A 122 -1.27 -16.16 0.02
N PHE A 123 -2.46 -16.15 0.62
CA PHE A 123 -2.72 -15.35 1.82
C PHE A 123 -1.87 -15.81 3.01
N GLU A 124 -1.73 -17.13 3.17
CA GLU A 124 -0.94 -17.77 4.21
C GLU A 124 0.53 -17.40 4.08
N GLU A 125 1.10 -17.39 2.87
CA GLU A 125 2.48 -16.95 2.66
C GLU A 125 2.65 -15.47 3.04
N VAL A 126 1.79 -14.59 2.53
CA VAL A 126 1.89 -13.14 2.79
C VAL A 126 1.79 -12.79 4.28
N THR A 127 1.04 -13.58 5.05
CA THR A 127 0.83 -13.38 6.49
C THR A 127 1.77 -14.21 7.37
N SER A 128 2.52 -15.15 6.78
CA SER A 128 3.38 -16.05 7.53
C SER A 128 4.55 -15.29 8.17
N PRO A 129 4.82 -15.54 9.46
CA PRO A 129 5.99 -14.97 10.12
C PRO A 129 7.31 -15.47 9.49
N HIS A 130 7.32 -16.59 8.75
CA HIS A 130 8.52 -17.10 8.11
C HIS A 130 9.04 -16.22 6.96
N LEU A 131 8.20 -15.39 6.34
CA LEU A 131 8.64 -14.35 5.40
C LEU A 131 9.21 -13.13 6.14
N ALA A 132 8.90 -12.94 7.42
CA ALA A 132 9.31 -11.82 8.26
C ALA A 132 10.39 -12.15 9.31
N LEU A 133 10.80 -13.42 9.45
CA LEU A 133 11.75 -13.89 10.46
C LEU A 133 13.03 -14.43 9.81
N ILE A 134 14.01 -13.54 9.62
CA ILE A 134 15.42 -13.91 9.88
C ILE A 134 15.67 -13.57 11.37
N PRO A 135 16.35 -14.45 12.14
CA PRO A 135 16.61 -14.19 13.55
C PRO A 135 17.46 -12.92 13.67
N LYS A 136 17.07 -12.01 14.56
CA LYS A 136 18.01 -11.01 15.05
C LYS A 136 19.16 -11.76 15.70
N LEU A 137 20.35 -11.68 15.11
CA LEU A 137 21.61 -11.96 15.80
C LEU A 137 21.79 -10.96 16.94
#